data_AF-A0A2D6ZER4-F1
#
_entry.id   AF-A0A2D6ZER4-F1
#
_cell.length_a   1.000
_cell.length_b   1.000
_cell.length_c   1.000
_cell.angle_alpha   90.00
_cell.angle_beta   90.00
_cell.angle_gamma   90.00
#
_symmetry.space_group_name_H-M   'P 1'
#
loop_
_entity.id
_entity.type
_entity.pdbx_description
1 polymer ?
#
loop_
_entity_poly.entity_id
_entity_poly.type
_entity_poly.pdbx_seq_one_letter_code
_entity_poly.pdbx_strand_id
1 'polypeptide(L)'
;MKISSANFGTLSDEREVKIFTLTNASDMSDELIEFGVIIRNIHLLDRNGWLEDVVSGGDDLEDYLSNEPYFGTNVGRHANRIGDA
;
A
#
# COMPACT_ATOMS: atom_id res chain seq x y z
N MET A 1 -13.16 -6.08 -12.96
CA MET A 1 -12.37 -5.64 -11.80
C MET A 1 -13.02 -6.20 -10.55
N LYS A 2 -12.27 -6.96 -9.76
CA LYS A 2 -12.72 -7.54 -8.49
C LYS A 2 -12.08 -6.75 -7.35
N ILE A 3 -12.83 -6.51 -6.28
CA ILE A 3 -12.36 -5.80 -5.09
C ILE A 3 -12.67 -6.67 -3.88
N SER A 4 -11.70 -6.83 -2.98
CA SER A 4 -11.88 -7.43 -1.67
C SER A 4 -11.21 -6.58 -0.61
N SER A 5 -11.64 -6.74 0.65
CA SER A 5 -11.04 -6.07 1.79
C SER A 5 -10.85 -7.05 2.95
N ALA A 6 -9.79 -6.86 3.72
CA ALA A 6 -9.51 -7.60 4.95
C ALA A 6 -9.05 -6.65 6.06
N ASN A 7 -9.06 -7.11 7.31
CA ASN A 7 -8.37 -6.42 8.39
C ASN A 7 -6.85 -6.58 8.18
N PHE A 8 -6.12 -5.48 8.24
CA PHE A 8 -4.66 -5.44 8.10
C PHE A 8 -3.95 -5.34 9.44
N GLY A 9 -4.56 -4.64 10.40
CA GLY A 9 -4.06 -4.53 11.76
C GLY A 9 -4.89 -3.55 12.58
N THR A 10 -4.41 -3.24 13.79
CA THR A 10 -5.07 -2.36 14.73
C THR A 10 -4.08 -1.33 15.26
N LEU A 11 -4.48 -0.06 15.26
CA LEU A 11 -3.68 1.03 15.82
C LEU A 11 -3.65 0.97 17.35
N SER A 12 -2.71 1.71 17.95
CA SER A 12 -2.58 1.81 19.42
C SER A 12 -3.81 2.39 20.13
N ASP A 13 -4.69 3.08 19.39
CA ASP A 13 -5.96 3.62 19.88
C ASP A 13 -7.17 2.73 19.52
N GLU A 14 -6.92 1.44 19.25
CA GLU A 14 -7.92 0.40 18.98
C GLU A 14 -8.68 0.54 17.65
N ARG A 15 -8.34 1.52 16.81
CA ARG A 15 -8.92 1.62 15.47
C ARG A 15 -8.36 0.54 14.55
N GLU A 16 -9.26 -0.20 13.90
CA GLU A 16 -8.90 -1.16 12.86
C GLU A 16 -8.46 -0.44 11.58
N VAL A 17 -7.43 -0.99 10.92
CA VAL A 17 -6.96 -0.58 9.61
C VAL A 17 -7.29 -1.70 8.62
N LYS A 18 -7.91 -1.36 7.50
CA LYS A 18 -8.17 -2.31 6.42
C LYS A 18 -7.08 -2.29 5.36
N ILE A 19 -7.00 -3.41 4.63
CA ILE A 19 -6.32 -3.49 3.35
C ILE A 19 -7.34 -3.84 2.27
N PHE A 20 -7.19 -3.22 1.10
CA PHE A 20 -8.03 -3.42 -0.07
C PHE A 20 -7.20 -4.03 -1.19
N THR A 21 -7.66 -5.15 -1.74
CA THR A 21 -7.04 -5.79 -2.91
C THR A 21 -7.91 -5.55 -4.13
N LEU A 22 -7.33 -4.97 -5.17
CA LEU A 22 -7.98 -4.71 -6.45
C LEU A 22 -7.36 -5.60 -7.51
N THR A 23 -8.14 -6.44 -8.20
CA THR A 23 -7.66 -7.30 -9.28
C THR A 23 -8.32 -6.91 -10.61
N ASN A 24 -7.53 -6.69 -11.64
CA ASN A 24 -8.02 -6.36 -12.98
C ASN A 24 -8.35 -7.64 -13.79
N ALA A 25 -8.70 -7.49 -15.08
CA ALA A 25 -9.09 -8.62 -15.94
C ALA A 25 -7.90 -9.43 -16.48
N SER A 26 -6.67 -8.98 -16.23
CA SER A 26 -5.41 -9.59 -16.68
C SER A 26 -4.62 -10.15 -15.49
N ASP A 27 -5.29 -10.42 -14.37
CA ASP A 27 -4.74 -10.98 -13.13
C ASP A 27 -3.64 -10.13 -12.44
N MET A 28 -3.43 -8.89 -12.87
CA MET A 28 -2.66 -7.92 -12.08
C MET A 28 -3.49 -7.48 -10.87
N SER A 29 -2.84 -7.38 -9.71
CA SER A 29 -3.49 -6.95 -8.47
C SER A 29 -2.67 -5.96 -7.65
N ASP A 30 -3.36 -4.96 -7.12
CA ASP A 30 -2.81 -3.96 -6.22
C ASP A 30 -3.38 -4.13 -4.81
N GLU A 31 -2.56 -3.90 -3.79
CA GLU A 31 -2.99 -3.86 -2.39
C GLU A 31 -2.78 -2.47 -1.79
N LEU A 32 -3.85 -1.89 -1.22
CA LEU A 32 -3.85 -0.58 -0.62
C LEU A 32 -4.24 -0.64 0.85
N ILE A 33 -3.41 -0.09 1.71
CA ILE A 33 -3.69 0.07 3.13
C ILE A 33 -4.55 1.32 3.33
N GLU A 34 -5.63 1.21 4.09
CA GLU A 34 -6.52 2.33 4.43
C GLU A 34 -5.77 3.46 5.14
N PHE A 35 -4.82 3.10 5.99
CA PHE A 35 -3.89 4.02 6.64
C PHE A 35 -2.97 4.70 5.61
N GLY A 36 -3.11 6.02 5.46
CA GLY A 36 -2.28 6.82 4.56
C GLY A 36 -2.50 6.56 3.06
N VAL A 37 -3.50 5.74 2.69
CA VAL A 37 -3.73 5.27 1.32
C VAL A 37 -2.43 4.74 0.71
N ILE A 38 -1.75 3.87 1.46
CA ILE A 38 -0.42 3.36 1.11
C ILE A 38 -0.57 2.20 0.13
N ILE A 39 0.15 2.25 -0.99
CA ILE A 39 0.32 1.08 -1.86
C ILE A 39 1.30 0.12 -1.18
N ARG A 40 0.82 -1.05 -0.78
CA ARG A 40 1.63 -2.10 -0.15
C ARG A 40 2.32 -2.98 -1.19
N ASN A 41 1.54 -3.49 -2.15
CA ASN A 41 2.03 -4.40 -3.20
C ASN A 41 1.39 -4.07 -4.55
N ILE A 42 2.13 -4.36 -5.62
CA ILE A 42 1.64 -4.40 -7.00
C ILE A 42 2.15 -5.68 -7.62
N HIS A 43 1.24 -6.65 -7.79
CA HIS A 43 1.55 -7.94 -8.39
C HIS A 43 1.20 -7.95 -9.87
N LEU A 44 2.16 -8.30 -10.73
CA LEU A 44 1.93 -8.51 -12.16
C LEU A 44 2.81 -9.63 -12.72
N LEU A 45 2.38 -10.16 -13.87
CA LEU A 45 3.07 -11.24 -14.56
C LEU A 45 4.33 -10.71 -15.27
N ASP A 46 5.46 -11.38 -15.05
CA ASP A 46 6.68 -11.19 -15.82
C ASP A 46 6.57 -11.82 -17.22
N ARG A 47 7.65 -11.75 -18.01
CA ARG A 47 7.69 -12.33 -19.38
C ARG A 47 7.53 -13.85 -19.44
N ASN A 48 7.74 -14.54 -18.32
CA ASN A 48 7.63 -16.00 -18.22
C ASN A 48 6.28 -16.41 -17.59
N GLY A 49 5.44 -15.45 -17.20
CA GLY A 49 4.16 -15.69 -16.53
C GLY A 49 4.26 -15.88 -15.02
N TRP A 50 5.36 -15.47 -14.39
CA TRP A 50 5.48 -15.46 -12.92
C TRP A 50 4.88 -14.18 -12.36
N LEU A 51 4.03 -14.32 -11.35
CA LEU A 51 3.47 -13.18 -10.64
C LEU A 51 4.50 -12.67 -9.63
N GLU A 52 4.92 -11.42 -9.77
CA GLU A 52 5.94 -10.80 -8.93
C GLU A 52 5.42 -9.48 -8.36
N ASP A 53 5.79 -9.19 -7.11
CA ASP A 53 5.60 -7.85 -6.52
C ASP A 53 6.71 -6.91 -7.01
N VAL A 54 6.32 -5.75 -7.52
CA VAL A 54 7.25 -4.79 -8.16
C VAL A 54 7.45 -3.50 -7.37
N VAL A 55 6.90 -3.39 -6.17
CA VAL A 55 7.12 -2.23 -5.28
C VAL A 55 7.93 -2.63 -4.05
N SER A 56 8.57 -1.63 -3.44
CA SER A 56 9.22 -1.80 -2.14
C SER A 56 8.24 -1.42 -1.03
N GLY A 57 8.26 -2.18 0.06
CA GLY A 57 7.39 -1.97 1.21
C GLY A 57 7.76 -2.90 2.36
N GLY A 58 6.99 -2.81 3.44
CA GLY A 58 6.99 -3.76 4.55
C GLY A 58 5.84 -4.75 4.46
N ASP A 59 5.80 -5.69 5.39
CA ASP A 59 4.84 -6.80 5.39
C ASP A 59 3.62 -6.47 6.27
N ASP A 60 3.84 -5.84 7.43
CA ASP A 60 2.83 -5.66 8.48
C ASP A 60 2.53 -4.17 8.77
N LEU A 61 1.45 -3.89 9.51
CA LEU A 61 1.04 -2.51 9.84
C LEU A 61 2.15 -1.72 10.51
N GLU A 62 2.90 -2.34 11.42
CA GLU A 62 3.98 -1.75 12.19
C GLU A 62 5.09 -1.15 11.30
N ASP A 63 5.40 -1.79 10.17
CA ASP A 63 6.39 -1.27 9.20
C ASP A 63 5.94 0.08 8.63
N TYR A 64 4.64 0.23 8.41
CA TYR A 64 4.03 1.43 7.85
C TYR A 64 3.70 2.52 8.88
N LEU A 65 3.72 2.21 10.18
CA LEU A 65 3.59 3.23 11.24
C LEU A 65 4.82 4.12 11.34
N SER A 66 6.02 3.57 11.07
CA SER A 66 7.26 4.35 10.97
C SER A 66 7.52 4.85 9.56
N ASN A 67 7.42 3.95 8.57
CA ASN A 67 7.60 4.15 7.13
C ASN A 67 8.66 5.19 6.73
N GLU A 68 9.89 5.08 7.24
CA GLU A 68 11.03 5.89 6.81
C GLU A 68 11.74 5.16 5.65
N PRO A 69 11.20 5.21 4.42
CA PRO A 69 11.42 6.33 3.50
C PRO A 69 10.15 6.75 2.71
N TYR A 70 8.96 6.57 3.30
CA TYR A 70 7.63 6.86 2.74
C TYR A 70 7.21 5.94 1.58
N PHE A 71 7.50 4.64 1.67
CA PHE A 71 7.07 3.67 0.65
C PHE A 71 5.56 3.73 0.42
N GLY A 72 5.18 3.74 -0.86
CA GLY A 72 3.79 3.69 -1.33
C GLY A 72 2.85 4.80 -0.84
N THR A 73 3.35 5.79 -0.09
CA THR A 73 2.52 6.71 0.69
C THR A 73 1.87 7.78 -0.17
N ASN A 74 0.60 8.10 0.12
CA ASN A 74 -0.04 9.31 -0.38
C ASN A 74 0.44 10.54 0.41
N VAL A 75 1.26 11.39 -0.22
CA VAL A 75 1.91 12.52 0.47
C VAL A 75 1.05 13.79 0.41
N GLY A 76 0.78 14.42 1.55
CA GLY A 76 0.04 15.68 1.63
C GLY A 76 0.20 16.42 2.97
N ARG A 77 -0.27 17.67 3.10
CA ARG A 77 -0.93 18.51 2.08
C ARG A 77 0.00 19.12 1.03
N HIS A 78 1.29 19.16 1.31
CA HIS A 78 2.30 19.63 0.37
C HIS A 78 3.35 18.55 0.26
N ALA A 79 3.44 17.93 -0.91
CA ALA A 79 4.53 17.00 -1.19
C ALA A 79 5.83 17.78 -1.41
N ASN A 80 6.94 17.19 -0.99
CA ASN A 80 8.28 17.76 -1.10
C ASN A 80 8.51 19.00 -0.20
N ARG A 81 9.46 19.87 -0.57
CA ARG A 81 9.97 20.97 0.25
C ARG A 81 9.21 22.26 -0.04
N ILE A 82 8.93 23.03 1.03
CA ILE A 82 8.52 24.43 0.94
C ILE A 82 9.63 25.25 1.60
N GLY A 83 10.29 26.10 0.81
CA GLY A 83 11.32 27.01 1.33
C GLY A 83 10.67 28.27 1.88
N ASP A 84 11.21 28.79 2.98
CA ASP A 84 10.87 30.11 3.53
C ASP A 84 9.36 30.36 3.78
N ALA A 85 8.59 29.30 4.02
CA ALA A 85 7.18 29.37 4.41
C ALA A 85 6.98 29.47 5.92
#